data_AF-A0A0U3QYM2-F1
#
_entry.id   AF-A0A0U3QYM2-F1
#
_cell.length_a   1.000
_cell.length_b   1.000
_cell.length_c   1.000
_cell.angle_alpha   90.00
_cell.angle_beta   90.00
_cell.angle_gamma   90.00
#
_symmetry.space_group_name_H-M   'P 1'
#
loop_
_entity.id
_entity.type
_entity.pdbx_description
1 polymer ?
#
loop_
_entity_poly.entity_id
_entity_poly.type
_entity_poly.pdbx_seq_one_letter_code
_entity_poly.pdbx_strand_id
1 'polypeptide(L)'
;MGVETEIIRLSRLPLAEIALIASHYHNVMILTDFDRKGEELAKKLTRYLEGYKCKVDTETRKELKKIAKKDIKGIEDLYSLYTRVRNLRF
;
A
#
# COMPACT_ATOMS: atom_id res chain seq x y z
N MET A 1 12.39 14.90 -7.77
CA MET A 1 11.75 14.93 -6.44
C MET A 1 11.37 13.50 -6.08
N GLY A 2 12.19 12.85 -5.25
CA GLY A 2 11.94 11.51 -4.74
C GLY A 2 11.03 11.60 -3.52
N VAL A 3 10.06 10.71 -3.41
CA VAL A 3 9.28 10.57 -2.17
C VAL A 3 10.18 9.81 -1.19
N GLU A 4 10.62 10.45 -0.11
CA GLU A 4 11.20 9.75 1.03
C GLU A 4 10.04 9.05 1.75
N THR A 5 9.83 7.78 1.43
CA THR A 5 8.79 6.95 2.02
C THR A 5 9.43 5.68 2.58
N GLU A 6 9.11 5.36 3.82
CA GLU A 6 9.49 4.10 4.41
C GLU A 6 8.54 2.98 3.96
N ILE A 7 9.11 1.92 3.37
CA ILE A 7 8.34 0.78 2.89
C ILE A 7 8.42 -0.34 3.91
N ILE A 8 7.32 -0.58 4.62
CA ILE A 8 7.19 -1.69 5.57
C ILE A 8 6.59 -2.90 4.84
N ARG A 9 7.35 -3.98 4.70
CA ARG A 9 6.89 -5.21 4.03
C ARG A 9 6.09 -6.11 4.98
N LEU A 10 4.88 -6.51 4.54
CA LEU A 10 3.97 -7.37 5.33
C LEU A 10 4.50 -8.78 5.62
N SER A 11 5.44 -9.28 4.83
CA SER A 11 5.94 -10.66 4.97
C SER A 11 6.96 -10.86 6.10
N ARG A 12 7.44 -9.78 6.72
CA ARG A 12 8.56 -9.86 7.68
C ARG A 12 8.14 -9.84 9.14
N LEU A 13 6.94 -9.31 9.44
CA LEU A 13 6.48 -9.08 10.80
C LEU A 13 4.99 -9.42 10.93
N PRO A 14 4.49 -9.76 12.13
CA PRO A 14 3.07 -9.85 12.40
C PRO A 14 2.33 -8.53 12.10
N LEU A 15 1.08 -8.61 11.61
CA LEU A 15 0.30 -7.42 11.24
C LEU A 15 0.11 -6.40 12.36
N ALA A 16 0.00 -6.86 13.61
CA ALA A 16 -0.14 -5.98 14.77
C ALA A 16 1.14 -5.16 15.01
N GLU A 17 2.31 -5.76 14.83
CA GLU A 17 3.60 -5.07 14.97
C GLU A 17 3.79 -4.06 13.83
N ILE A 18 3.40 -4.44 12.60
CA ILE A 18 3.40 -3.53 11.46
C ILE A 18 2.48 -2.33 11.71
N ALA A 19 1.29 -2.55 12.26
CA ALA A 19 0.37 -1.48 12.60
C ALA A 19 0.95 -0.57 13.69
N LEU A 20 1.61 -1.13 14.71
CA LEU A 20 2.27 -0.35 15.74
C LEU A 20 3.37 0.54 15.14
N ILE A 21 4.26 -0.01 14.32
CA ILE A 21 5.31 0.75 13.63
C ILE A 21 4.68 1.85 12.76
N ALA A 22 3.69 1.49 11.93
CA ALA A 22 3.00 2.42 11.04
C ALA A 22 2.27 3.54 11.80
N SER A 23 1.79 3.28 13.03
CA SER A 23 1.10 4.28 13.85
C SER A 23 1.97 5.46 14.26
N HIS A 24 3.31 5.32 14.21
CA HIS A 24 4.25 6.41 14.48
C HIS A 24 4.34 7.43 13.33
N TYR A 25 3.76 7.13 12.16
CA TYR A 25 3.73 8.01 11.01
C TYR A 25 2.39 8.73 10.91
N HIS A 26 2.42 10.01 10.53
CA HIS A 26 1.21 10.81 10.39
C HIS A 26 0.30 10.36 9.24
N ASN A 27 0.89 9.87 8.14
CA ASN A 27 0.15 9.40 6.96
C ASN A 27 0.64 7.99 6.61
N VAL A 28 -0.30 7.06 6.48
CA VAL A 28 -0.03 5.65 6.19
C VAL A 28 -0.85 5.25 4.98
N MET A 29 -0.19 4.72 3.96
CA MET A 29 -0.86 4.17 2.79
C MET A 29 -0.78 2.64 2.84
N ILE A 30 -1.92 1.97 2.74
CA ILE A 30 -1.98 0.51 2.71
C ILE A 30 -2.03 0.04 1.26
N LEU A 31 -0.95 -0.58 0.80
CA LEU A 31 -0.85 -1.20 -0.51
C LEU A 31 -0.71 -2.71 -0.38
N THR A 32 -1.76 -3.44 -0.75
CA THR A 32 -1.81 -4.90 -0.81
C THR A 32 -2.35 -5.32 -2.17
N ASP A 33 -2.04 -6.54 -2.58
CA ASP A 33 -2.53 -7.09 -3.85
C ASP A 33 -4.05 -6.95 -4.00
N PHE A 34 -4.51 -6.86 -5.25
CA PHE A 34 -5.92 -6.69 -5.59
C PHE A 34 -6.72 -8.00 -5.59
N ASP A 35 -6.18 -9.04 -4.94
CA ASP A 35 -6.86 -10.31 -4.72
C ASP A 35 -7.66 -10.31 -3.41
N ARG A 36 -8.29 -11.45 -3.10
CA ARG A 36 -9.09 -11.62 -1.88
C ARG A 36 -8.23 -11.52 -0.62
N LYS A 37 -7.02 -12.09 -0.62
CA LYS A 37 -6.13 -12.11 0.54
C LYS A 37 -5.63 -10.71 0.86
N GLY A 38 -5.21 -9.95 -0.13
CA GLY A 38 -4.82 -8.56 -0.02
C GLY A 38 -5.95 -7.66 0.48
N GLU A 39 -7.19 -7.92 0.07
CA GLU A 39 -8.37 -7.22 0.61
C GLU A 39 -8.57 -7.50 2.11
N GLU A 40 -8.44 -8.76 2.53
CA GLU A 40 -8.52 -9.15 3.94
C GLU A 40 -7.40 -8.53 4.78
N LEU A 41 -6.17 -8.49 4.25
CA LEU A 41 -5.02 -7.84 4.90
C LEU A 41 -5.25 -6.33 5.06
N ALA A 42 -5.73 -5.67 4.01
CA ALA A 42 -6.01 -4.23 4.07
C ALA A 42 -7.03 -3.90 5.15
N LYS A 43 -8.15 -4.65 5.21
CA LYS A 43 -9.17 -4.48 6.25
C LYS A 43 -8.63 -4.70 7.66
N LYS A 44 -7.79 -5.72 7.86
CA LYS A 44 -7.17 -5.99 9.17
C LYS A 44 -6.25 -4.87 9.61
N LEU A 45 -5.40 -4.38 8.71
CA LEU A 45 -4.48 -3.27 9.00
C LEU A 45 -5.23 -1.97 9.28
N THR A 46 -6.27 -1.64 8.50
CA THR A 46 -7.12 -0.48 8.79
C THR A 46 -7.71 -0.58 10.19
N ARG A 47 -8.26 -1.74 10.57
CA ARG A 47 -8.80 -1.97 11.92
C ARG A 47 -7.76 -1.87 13.02
N TYR A 48 -6.54 -2.34 12.80
CA TYR A 48 -5.49 -2.17 13.80
C TYR A 48 -5.07 -0.71 13.96
N LEU A 49 -5.15 0.09 12.90
CA LEU A 49 -4.81 1.50 12.91
C LEU A 49 -5.99 2.38 13.38
N GLU A 50 -7.21 1.83 13.45
CA GLU A 50 -8.36 2.50 14.07
C GLU A 50 -8.05 2.80 15.55
N GLY A 51 -8.06 4.08 15.91
CA GLY A 51 -7.75 4.55 17.26
C GLY A 51 -6.36 5.19 17.42
N TYR A 52 -5.47 5.03 16.45
CA TYR A 52 -4.22 5.78 16.40
C TYR A 52 -4.40 7.15 15.75
N LYS A 53 -3.51 8.11 16.07
CA LYS A 53 -3.54 9.47 15.49
C LYS A 53 -2.94 9.56 14.07
N CYS A 54 -2.99 8.47 13.31
CA CYS A 54 -2.48 8.40 11.94
C CYS A 54 -3.64 8.49 10.92
N LYS A 55 -3.39 9.15 9.79
CA LYS A 55 -4.31 9.18 8.65
C LYS A 55 -4.02 7.99 7.74
N VAL A 56 -4.97 7.07 7.65
CA VAL A 56 -4.85 5.90 6.78
C VAL A 56 -5.50 6.19 5.42
N ASP A 57 -4.70 6.24 4.36
CA ASP A 57 -5.19 6.33 3.00
C ASP A 57 -5.50 4.94 2.44
N THR A 58 -6.78 4.70 2.19
CA THR A 58 -7.30 3.50 1.52
C THR A 58 -7.88 3.81 0.14
N GLU A 59 -8.03 5.08 -0.22
CA GLU A 59 -8.60 5.51 -1.50
C GLU A 59 -7.60 5.29 -2.63
N THR A 60 -6.32 5.58 -2.41
CA THR A 60 -5.26 5.31 -3.40
C THR A 60 -5.28 3.84 -3.83
N ARG A 61 -5.45 2.89 -2.90
CA ARG A 61 -5.60 1.46 -3.25
C ARG A 61 -6.82 1.20 -4.15
N LYS A 62 -7.95 1.86 -3.90
CA LYS A 62 -9.17 1.71 -4.73
C LYS A 62 -8.98 2.28 -6.14
N GLU A 63 -8.32 3.43 -6.26
CA GLU A 63 -8.00 4.03 -7.56
C GLU A 63 -7.05 3.16 -8.36
N LEU A 64 -5.99 2.66 -7.72
CA LEU A 64 -5.05 1.72 -8.34
C LEU A 64 -5.75 0.43 -8.77
N LYS A 65 -6.71 -0.08 -7.98
CA LYS A 65 -7.53 -1.25 -8.37
C LYS A 65 -8.37 -0.99 -9.62
N LYS A 66 -8.91 0.23 -9.78
CA LYS A 66 -9.70 0.61 -10.98
C LYS A 66 -8.83 0.68 -12.22
N ILE A 67 -7.61 1.23 -12.10
CA ILE A 67 -6.63 1.27 -13.17
C ILE A 67 -6.18 -0.15 -13.51
N ALA A 68 -5.89 -0.95 -12.48
CA ALA A 68 -5.41 -2.31 -12.68
C ALA A 68 -6.43 -3.22 -13.36
N LYS A 69 -7.71 -3.14 -12.99
CA LYS A 69 -8.78 -3.87 -13.70
C LYS A 69 -8.84 -3.59 -15.20
N LYS A 70 -8.31 -2.46 -15.69
CA LYS A 70 -8.34 -2.10 -17.11
C LYS A 70 -7.15 -2.65 -17.88
N ASP A 71 -5.97 -2.81 -17.27
CA ASP A 71 -4.74 -3.16 -18.02
C ASP A 71 -3.69 -3.99 -17.23
N ILE A 72 -3.86 -4.23 -15.93
CA ILE A 72 -2.78 -4.71 -15.04
C ILE A 72 -3.28 -5.77 -14.02
N LYS A 73 -2.61 -6.93 -13.92
CA LYS A 73 -3.09 -8.09 -13.13
C LYS A 73 -2.82 -7.97 -11.62
N GLY A 74 -1.96 -7.06 -11.16
CA GLY A 74 -1.65 -6.91 -9.72
C GLY A 74 -0.77 -5.69 -9.36
N ILE A 75 -0.31 -5.60 -8.10
CA ILE A 75 0.59 -4.53 -7.63
C ILE A 75 1.99 -4.66 -8.23
N GLU A 76 2.47 -5.87 -8.50
CA GLU A 76 3.80 -6.11 -9.07
C GLU A 76 3.95 -5.53 -10.49
N ASP A 77 2.88 -5.64 -11.28
CA ASP A 77 2.80 -5.00 -12.59
C ASP A 77 2.70 -3.46 -12.47
N LEU A 78 2.11 -2.94 -11.39
CA LEU A 78 2.08 -1.49 -11.12
C LEU A 78 3.48 -0.97 -10.74
N TYR A 79 4.24 -1.74 -9.97
CA TYR A 79 5.66 -1.46 -9.71
C TYR A 79 6.49 -1.55 -11.00
N SER A 80 6.20 -2.52 -11.85
CA SER A 80 6.80 -2.66 -13.18
C SER A 80 6.44 -1.49 -14.10
N LEU A 81 5.22 -0.98 -14.04
CA LEU A 81 4.80 0.23 -14.76
C LEU A 81 5.50 1.47 -14.20
N TYR A 82 5.53 1.63 -12.87
CA TYR A 82 6.22 2.74 -12.21
C TYR A 82 7.72 2.76 -12.52
N THR A 83 8.40 1.61 -12.49
CA THR A 83 9.81 1.51 -12.86
C THR A 83 10.02 1.78 -14.34
N ARG A 84 9.14 1.28 -15.23
CA ARG A 84 9.20 1.58 -16.66
C ARG A 84 9.03 3.08 -16.93
N VAL A 85 8.06 3.73 -16.31
CA VAL A 85 7.83 5.19 -16.44
C VAL A 85 8.95 6.01 -15.80
N ARG A 86 9.51 5.56 -14.66
CA ARG A 86 10.67 6.20 -14.01
C ARG A 86 11.92 6.13 -14.88
N ASN A 87 12.15 5.00 -15.58
CA ASN A 87 13.29 4.78 -16.47
C ASN A 87 13.12 5.42 -17.86
N LEU A 88 11.90 5.88 -18.21
CA LEU A 88 11.59 6.61 -19.44
C LEU A 88 11.75 8.15 -19.28
N ARG A 89 12.27 8.62 -18.15
CA ARG A 89 12.65 10.03 -17.99
C ARG A 89 13.95 10.30 -18.75
N PHE A 90 13.84 11.05 -19.84
CA PHE A 90 14.90 11.86 -20.43
C PHE A 90 15.42 12.89 -19.42
#